data_AF-A0A8B6LLB2-F1
#
_entry.id   AF-A0A8B6LLB2-F1
#
_cell.length_a   1.000
_cell.length_b   1.000
_cell.length_c   1.000
_cell.angle_alpha   90.00
_cell.angle_beta   90.00
_cell.angle_gamma   90.00
#
_symmetry.space_group_name_H-M   'P 1'
#
loop_
_entity.id
_entity.type
_entity.pdbx_description
1 polymer ?
#
loop_
_entity_poly.entity_id
_entity_poly.type
_entity_poly.pdbx_seq_one_letter_code
_entity_poly.pdbx_strand_id
1 'polypeptide(L)'
;MVKTVDAPAADAPASGAAAPESLASLAAEATLLDTSPEREAQAGQMAQAAELVQSNEAELYGTLQAIRAMAFPMLSMVVDAQRMAQLGAVWNDGVLQSTASAGAAVLERHGITMGQVMGQFGPYIMLVAAVAPPVMLTKKILSAPKDKAPGQAPEKLADGQQQ
;
A
#
# COMPACT_ATOMS: atom_id res chain seq x y z
N MET A 1 -68.39 -38.96 -42.81
CA MET A 1 -68.52 -39.15 -41.36
C MET A 1 -69.13 -37.90 -40.76
N VAL A 2 -70.37 -38.01 -40.28
CA VAL A 2 -71.06 -36.99 -39.48
C VAL A 2 -70.79 -37.28 -38.01
N LYS A 3 -70.41 -36.26 -37.23
CA LYS A 3 -70.85 -36.04 -35.82
C LYS A 3 -70.34 -34.66 -35.37
N THR A 4 -71.16 -33.63 -35.52
CA THR A 4 -72.07 -33.01 -34.52
C THR A 4 -71.38 -31.95 -33.66
N VAL A 5 -71.63 -30.71 -34.10
CA VAL A 5 -71.90 -29.45 -33.38
C VAL A 5 -72.20 -29.58 -31.88
N ASP A 6 -71.57 -28.75 -31.05
CA ASP A 6 -72.26 -27.90 -30.06
C ASP A 6 -71.35 -26.75 -29.61
N ALA A 7 -71.88 -25.53 -29.57
CA ALA A 7 -71.28 -24.37 -28.92
C ALA A 7 -72.05 -24.12 -27.62
N PRO A 8 -71.41 -23.57 -26.57
CA PRO A 8 -71.80 -22.21 -26.21
C PRO A 8 -70.66 -21.34 -25.65
N ALA A 9 -70.90 -20.04 -25.70
CA ALA A 9 -70.09 -18.96 -25.14
C ALA A 9 -69.92 -19.06 -23.61
N ALA A 10 -68.81 -18.52 -23.09
CA ALA A 10 -68.72 -18.07 -21.71
C ALA A 10 -67.69 -16.93 -21.58
N ASP A 11 -68.15 -15.87 -20.93
CA ASP A 11 -67.49 -14.62 -20.55
C ASP A 11 -66.20 -14.76 -19.71
N ALA A 12 -65.32 -13.76 -19.93
CA ALA A 12 -64.48 -13.04 -18.96
C ALA A 12 -63.25 -13.73 -18.31
N PRO A 13 -62.27 -12.97 -17.75
CA PRO A 13 -62.18 -11.51 -17.64
C PRO A 13 -60.90 -10.89 -18.23
N ALA A 14 -60.99 -9.57 -18.44
CA ALA A 14 -59.85 -8.66 -18.48
C ALA A 14 -58.87 -8.94 -17.33
N SER A 15 -57.62 -9.24 -17.67
CA SER A 15 -56.53 -9.26 -16.69
C SER A 15 -56.24 -7.80 -16.31
N GLY A 16 -57.00 -7.32 -15.33
CA GLY A 16 -56.69 -6.09 -14.61
C GLY A 16 -55.29 -6.24 -14.02
N ALA A 17 -54.45 -5.23 -14.25
CA ALA A 17 -53.23 -5.03 -13.51
C ALA A 17 -53.56 -5.11 -12.01
N ALA A 18 -53.11 -6.17 -11.35
CA ALA A 18 -53.15 -6.25 -9.90
C ALA A 18 -52.33 -5.08 -9.35
N ALA A 19 -52.96 -4.25 -8.53
CA ALA A 19 -52.28 -3.21 -7.78
C ALA A 19 -51.12 -3.84 -6.98
N PRO A 20 -50.00 -3.12 -6.79
CA PRO A 20 -48.86 -3.64 -6.05
C PRO A 20 -49.33 -4.09 -4.67
N GLU A 21 -49.00 -5.34 -4.31
CA GLU A 21 -49.14 -5.83 -2.96
C GLU A 21 -48.46 -4.81 -2.03
N SER A 22 -49.21 -4.40 -1.01
CA SER A 22 -49.08 -3.15 -0.26
C SER A 22 -47.64 -2.68 -0.01
N LEU A 23 -47.38 -1.37 0.01
CA LEU A 23 -46.11 -0.79 0.46
C LEU A 23 -45.64 -1.33 1.83
N ALA A 24 -46.55 -1.87 2.65
CA ALA A 24 -46.25 -2.56 3.89
C ALA A 24 -45.55 -3.93 3.70
N SER A 25 -45.85 -4.70 2.65
CA SER A 25 -45.12 -5.94 2.32
C SER A 25 -43.72 -5.62 1.80
N LEU A 26 -43.58 -4.59 0.96
CA LEU A 26 -42.27 -4.08 0.53
C LEU A 26 -41.45 -3.52 1.70
N ALA A 27 -42.08 -2.83 2.66
CA ALA A 27 -41.41 -2.37 3.88
C ALA A 27 -41.01 -3.53 4.81
N ALA A 28 -41.83 -4.58 4.90
CA ALA A 28 -41.51 -5.78 5.66
C ALA A 28 -40.39 -6.60 5.02
N GLU A 29 -40.38 -6.75 3.69
CA GLU A 29 -39.26 -7.34 2.94
C GLU A 29 -37.99 -6.50 3.06
N ALA A 30 -38.08 -5.16 2.98
CA ALA A 30 -36.94 -4.27 3.19
C ALA A 30 -36.38 -4.38 4.61
N THR A 31 -37.24 -4.58 5.62
CA THR A 31 -36.82 -4.81 7.01
C THR A 31 -36.13 -6.16 7.16
N LEU A 32 -36.66 -7.23 6.53
CA LEU A 32 -36.03 -8.55 6.49
C LEU A 32 -34.67 -8.53 5.76
N LEU A 33 -34.57 -7.75 4.69
CA LEU A 33 -33.33 -7.47 3.94
C LEU A 33 -32.34 -6.61 4.73
N ASP A 34 -32.80 -5.70 5.59
CA ASP A 34 -31.95 -4.95 6.53
C ASP A 34 -31.41 -5.83 7.67
N THR A 35 -32.17 -6.83 8.11
CA THR A 35 -31.75 -7.79 9.15
C THR A 35 -31.23 -9.12 8.60
N SER A 36 -30.96 -9.21 7.30
CA SER A 36 -30.52 -10.47 6.69
C SER A 36 -29.12 -10.84 7.17
N PRO A 37 -28.87 -12.12 7.55
CA PRO A 37 -27.55 -12.58 7.98
C PRO A 37 -26.48 -12.40 6.90
N GLU A 38 -26.87 -12.30 5.63
CA GLU A 38 -25.98 -11.98 4.50
C GLU A 38 -25.43 -10.55 4.59
N ARG A 39 -26.23 -9.59 5.06
CA ARG A 39 -25.81 -8.19 5.21
C ARG A 39 -24.94 -8.00 6.44
N GLU A 40 -25.25 -8.69 7.53
CA GLU A 40 -24.37 -8.77 8.71
C GLU A 40 -23.05 -9.48 8.36
N ALA A 41 -23.09 -10.54 7.56
CA ALA A 41 -21.89 -11.21 7.07
C ALA A 41 -21.06 -10.31 6.14
N GLN A 42 -21.69 -9.50 5.28
CA GLN A 42 -21.01 -8.58 4.39
C GLN A 42 -20.45 -7.36 5.14
N ALA A 43 -21.18 -6.83 6.12
CA ALA A 43 -20.71 -5.78 7.02
C ALA A 43 -19.56 -6.28 7.91
N GLY A 44 -19.64 -7.50 8.42
CA GLY A 44 -18.56 -8.16 9.17
C GLY A 44 -17.32 -8.42 8.33
N GLN A 45 -17.48 -8.79 7.05
CA GLN A 45 -16.37 -8.92 6.10
C GLN A 45 -15.72 -7.58 5.78
N MET A 46 -16.50 -6.51 5.59
CA MET A 46 -15.96 -5.16 5.38
C MET A 46 -15.25 -4.62 6.63
N ALA A 47 -15.77 -4.90 7.82
CA ALA A 47 -15.12 -4.51 9.08
C ALA A 47 -13.80 -5.25 9.28
N GLN A 48 -13.76 -6.56 9.03
CA GLN A 48 -12.50 -7.33 9.08
C GLN A 48 -11.49 -6.87 8.03
N ALA A 49 -11.93 -6.56 6.81
CA ALA A 49 -11.05 -6.02 5.77
C ALA A 49 -10.46 -4.66 6.19
N ALA A 50 -11.28 -3.76 6.72
CA ALA A 50 -10.84 -2.45 7.21
C ALA A 50 -9.85 -2.57 8.39
N GLU A 51 -10.10 -3.50 9.30
CA GLU A 51 -9.20 -3.79 10.43
C GLU A 51 -7.87 -4.37 9.95
N LEU A 52 -7.89 -5.27 8.96
CA LEU A 52 -6.69 -5.83 8.33
C LEU A 52 -5.84 -4.74 7.65
N VAL A 53 -6.48 -3.79 6.97
CA VAL A 53 -5.80 -2.66 6.30
C VAL A 53 -5.16 -1.73 7.32
N GLN A 54 -5.86 -1.38 8.40
CA GLN A 54 -5.29 -0.55 9.47
C GLN A 54 -4.12 -1.27 10.16
N SER A 55 -4.24 -2.57 10.42
CA SER A 55 -3.16 -3.37 10.99
C SER A 55 -1.95 -3.40 10.06
N ASN A 56 -2.16 -3.65 8.76
CA ASN A 56 -1.09 -3.65 7.75
C ASN A 56 -0.42 -2.28 7.61
N GLU A 57 -1.19 -1.18 7.65
CA GLU A 57 -0.63 0.18 7.59
C GLU A 57 0.27 0.47 8.80
N ALA A 58 -0.20 0.14 10.01
CA ALA A 58 0.58 0.31 11.23
C ALA A 58 1.86 -0.53 11.22
N GLU A 59 1.79 -1.79 10.78
CA GLU A 59 2.95 -2.66 10.64
C GLU A 59 3.94 -2.15 9.58
N LEU A 60 3.45 -1.68 8.43
CA LEU A 60 4.31 -1.13 7.38
C LEU A 60 5.00 0.14 7.87
N TYR A 61 4.25 1.02 8.53
CA TYR A 61 4.79 2.27 9.07
C TYR A 61 5.87 1.99 10.12
N GLY A 62 5.59 1.10 11.07
CA GLY A 62 6.56 0.66 12.08
C GLY A 62 7.81 0.03 11.45
N THR A 63 7.62 -0.78 10.41
CA THR A 63 8.73 -1.36 9.64
C THR A 63 9.58 -0.27 8.98
N LEU A 64 8.97 0.69 8.29
CA LEU A 64 9.67 1.77 7.61
C LEU A 64 10.46 2.64 8.60
N GLN A 65 9.91 2.90 9.78
CA GLN A 65 10.63 3.57 10.86
C GLN A 65 11.84 2.75 11.34
N ALA A 66 11.67 1.45 11.55
CA ALA A 66 12.77 0.57 11.97
C ALA A 66 13.88 0.53 10.91
N ILE A 67 13.52 0.45 9.63
CA ILE A 67 14.48 0.54 8.51
C ILE A 67 15.20 1.88 8.55
N ARG A 68 14.50 3.00 8.72
CA ARG A 68 15.13 4.33 8.86
C ARG A 68 16.13 4.35 10.01
N ALA A 69 15.74 3.85 11.18
CA ALA A 69 16.56 3.83 12.38
C ALA A 69 17.83 2.98 12.22
N MET A 70 17.76 1.90 11.44
CA MET A 70 18.93 1.08 11.11
C MET A 70 19.80 1.72 10.01
N ALA A 71 19.17 2.27 8.96
CA ALA A 71 19.87 2.78 7.78
C ALA A 71 20.59 4.10 8.02
N PHE A 72 19.98 5.04 8.76
CA PHE A 72 20.53 6.39 8.94
C PHE A 72 21.90 6.41 9.63
N PRO A 73 22.14 5.64 10.70
CA PRO A 73 23.47 5.51 11.30
C PRO A 73 24.51 4.93 10.33
N MET A 74 24.14 3.96 9.50
CA MET A 74 25.05 3.39 8.51
C MET A 74 25.40 4.41 7.41
N LEU A 75 24.40 5.16 6.93
CA LEU A 75 24.58 6.17 5.90
C LEU A 75 25.42 7.35 6.38
N SER A 76 25.28 7.77 7.64
CA SER A 76 26.07 8.88 8.19
C SER A 76 27.59 8.60 8.23
N MET A 77 28.00 7.32 8.20
CA MET A 77 29.41 6.95 8.14
C MET A 77 30.05 7.22 6.77
N VAL A 78 29.25 7.30 5.70
CA VAL A 78 29.71 7.35 4.30
C VAL A 78 29.20 8.56 3.54
N VAL A 79 28.17 9.24 4.04
CA VAL A 79 27.52 10.39 3.42
C VAL A 79 27.81 11.65 4.25
N ASP A 80 28.08 12.77 3.57
CA ASP A 80 28.31 14.06 4.24
C ASP A 80 27.04 14.62 4.91
N ALA A 81 27.21 15.59 5.81
CA ALA A 81 26.12 16.17 6.58
C ALA A 81 25.04 16.83 5.70
N GLN A 82 25.41 17.41 4.55
CA GLN A 82 24.46 18.06 3.64
C GLN A 82 23.54 17.03 2.98
N ARG A 83 24.10 15.95 2.45
CA ARG A 83 23.34 14.84 1.87
C ARG A 83 22.52 14.09 2.92
N MET A 84 23.02 13.96 4.14
CA MET A 84 22.22 13.41 5.26
C MET A 84 21.00 14.28 5.57
N ALA A 85 21.12 15.60 5.53
CA ALA A 85 19.98 16.50 5.70
C ALA A 85 18.94 16.36 4.57
N GLN A 86 19.40 16.20 3.32
CA GLN A 86 18.52 15.93 2.18
C GLN A 86 17.79 14.58 2.33
N LEU A 87 18.49 13.53 2.77
CA LEU A 87 17.90 12.23 3.07
C LEU A 87 16.86 12.31 4.20
N GLY A 88 17.15 13.09 5.25
CA GLY A 88 16.19 13.36 6.31
C GLY A 88 14.91 14.04 5.81
N ALA A 89 15.03 14.94 4.85
CA ALA A 89 13.87 15.62 4.25
C ALA A 89 12.97 14.66 3.44
N VAL A 90 13.55 13.67 2.75
CA VAL A 90 12.77 12.69 1.96
C VAL A 90 12.25 11.50 2.78
N TRP A 91 12.87 11.17 3.91
CA TRP A 91 12.44 10.09 4.82
C TRP A 91 11.79 10.64 6.09
N ASN A 92 11.12 11.79 5.97
CA ASN A 92 10.37 12.38 7.07
C ASN A 92 9.13 11.53 7.43
N ASP A 93 8.60 11.72 8.63
CA ASP A 93 7.51 10.90 9.15
C ASP A 93 6.23 10.94 8.30
N GLY A 94 5.92 12.09 7.71
CA GLY A 94 4.75 12.26 6.82
C GLY A 94 4.89 11.48 5.51
N VAL A 95 6.09 11.47 4.92
CA VAL A 95 6.37 10.67 3.71
C VAL A 95 6.34 9.18 4.04
N LEU A 96 6.88 8.77 5.19
CA LEU A 96 6.82 7.36 5.62
C LEU A 96 5.39 6.92 5.88
N GLN A 97 4.55 7.76 6.50
CA GLN A 97 3.14 7.46 6.73
C GLN A 97 2.35 7.36 5.42
N SER A 98 2.54 8.32 4.50
CA SER A 98 1.90 8.26 3.18
C SER A 98 2.33 7.02 2.38
N THR A 99 3.60 6.65 2.47
CA THR A 99 4.14 5.45 1.82
C THR A 99 3.56 4.19 2.44
N ALA A 100 3.43 4.15 3.77
CA ALA A 100 2.82 3.04 4.50
C ALA A 100 1.36 2.83 4.09
N SER A 101 0.57 3.90 4.02
CA SER A 101 -0.84 3.83 3.61
C SER A 101 -0.98 3.37 2.15
N ALA A 102 -0.18 3.93 1.23
CA ALA A 102 -0.16 3.49 -0.16
C ALA A 102 0.27 2.02 -0.30
N GLY A 103 1.27 1.59 0.46
CA GLY A 103 1.74 0.20 0.49
C GLY A 103 0.70 -0.76 1.05
N ALA A 104 -0.01 -0.38 2.11
CA ALA A 104 -1.10 -1.17 2.70
C ALA A 104 -2.24 -1.39 1.70
N ALA A 105 -2.62 -0.34 0.93
CA ALA A 105 -3.62 -0.46 -0.13
C ALA A 105 -3.18 -1.40 -1.27
N VAL A 106 -1.88 -1.45 -1.60
CA VAL A 106 -1.34 -2.41 -2.58
C VAL A 106 -1.36 -3.83 -2.03
N LEU A 107 -0.96 -4.01 -0.78
CA LEU A 107 -0.99 -5.31 -0.10
C LEU A 107 -2.41 -5.89 -0.03
N GLU A 108 -3.39 -5.05 0.30
CA GLU A 108 -4.80 -5.40 0.30
C GLU A 108 -5.26 -5.90 -1.08
N ARG A 109 -4.94 -5.16 -2.15
CA ARG A 109 -5.31 -5.53 -3.52
C ARG A 109 -4.75 -6.88 -3.97
N HIS A 110 -3.59 -7.27 -3.43
CA HIS A 110 -2.96 -8.54 -3.74
C HIS A 110 -3.28 -9.66 -2.74
N GLY A 111 -4.05 -9.36 -1.68
CA GLY A 111 -4.34 -10.32 -0.61
C GLY A 111 -3.09 -10.78 0.14
N ILE A 112 -2.05 -9.94 0.17
CA ILE A 112 -0.76 -10.24 0.80
C ILE A 112 -0.70 -9.48 2.12
N THR A 113 -0.22 -10.11 3.19
CA THR A 113 0.02 -9.42 4.47
C THR A 113 1.48 -9.02 4.63
N MET A 114 1.74 -8.00 5.44
CA MET A 114 3.12 -7.58 5.72
C MET A 114 3.91 -8.69 6.42
N GLY A 115 3.26 -9.48 7.28
CA GLY A 115 3.85 -10.68 7.88
C GLY A 115 4.31 -11.73 6.85
N GLN A 116 3.58 -11.93 5.75
CA GLN A 116 4.00 -12.84 4.67
C GLN A 116 5.24 -12.30 3.94
N VAL A 117 5.26 -11.00 3.64
CA VAL A 117 6.42 -10.35 3.00
C VAL A 117 7.65 -10.48 3.89
N MET A 118 7.53 -10.19 5.18
CA MET A 118 8.65 -10.31 6.12
C MET A 118 9.05 -11.76 6.39
N GLY A 119 8.13 -12.71 6.39
CA GLY A 119 8.45 -14.13 6.48
C GLY A 119 9.27 -14.62 5.28
N GLN A 120 8.94 -14.18 4.07
CA GLN A 120 9.63 -14.61 2.86
C GLN A 120 10.95 -13.86 2.62
N PHE A 121 10.97 -12.54 2.87
CA PHE A 121 12.09 -11.68 2.49
C PHE A 121 12.94 -11.20 3.68
N GLY A 122 12.45 -11.33 4.91
CA GLY A 122 13.13 -10.90 6.13
C GLY A 122 14.57 -11.42 6.27
N PRO A 123 14.86 -12.71 6.01
CA PRO A 123 16.22 -13.23 6.07
C PRO A 123 17.19 -12.51 5.12
N TYR A 124 16.75 -12.16 3.91
CA TYR A 124 17.57 -11.44 2.93
C TYR A 124 17.80 -9.99 3.35
N ILE A 125 16.79 -9.33 3.90
CA ILE A 125 16.91 -7.97 4.44
C ILE A 125 17.90 -7.95 5.60
N MET A 126 17.85 -8.92 6.50
CA MET A 126 18.79 -9.05 7.62
C MET A 126 20.21 -9.34 7.16
N LEU A 127 20.39 -10.19 6.14
CA LEU A 127 21.71 -10.43 5.55
C LEU A 127 22.31 -9.15 4.98
N VAL A 128 21.52 -8.36 4.23
CA VAL A 128 21.97 -7.08 3.70
C VAL A 128 22.32 -6.12 4.82
N ALA A 129 21.51 -6.02 5.88
CA ALA A 129 21.78 -5.17 7.02
C ALA A 129 23.07 -5.56 7.77
N ALA A 130 23.37 -6.85 7.88
CA ALA A 130 24.60 -7.33 8.50
C ALA A 130 25.85 -7.06 7.66
N VAL A 131 25.74 -7.14 6.33
CA VAL A 131 26.88 -7.04 5.40
C VAL A 131 27.11 -5.61 4.91
N ALA A 132 26.09 -4.76 4.88
CA ALA A 132 26.20 -3.38 4.40
C ALA A 132 27.23 -2.52 5.16
N PRO A 133 27.30 -2.50 6.52
CA PRO A 133 28.30 -1.69 7.22
C PRO A 133 29.75 -2.03 6.86
N PRO A 134 30.22 -3.30 6.93
CA PRO A 134 31.61 -3.61 6.61
C PRO A 134 31.95 -3.36 5.13
N VAL A 135 31.00 -3.61 4.21
CA VAL A 135 31.20 -3.33 2.78
C VAL A 135 31.35 -1.83 2.51
N MET A 136 30.49 -1.01 3.13
CA MET A 136 30.52 0.44 2.97
C MET A 136 31.79 1.07 3.56
N LEU A 137 32.24 0.59 4.72
CA LEU A 137 33.52 1.00 5.32
C LEU A 137 34.71 0.63 4.44
N THR A 138 34.73 -0.61 3.92
CA THR A 138 35.78 -1.08 3.01
C THR A 138 35.84 -0.21 1.75
N LYS A 139 34.68 0.10 1.16
CA LYS A 139 34.60 0.97 -0.01
C LYS A 139 35.14 2.38 0.29
N LYS A 140 34.83 2.96 1.46
CA LYS A 140 35.34 4.28 1.86
C LYS A 140 36.86 4.29 2.00
N ILE A 141 37.46 3.23 2.58
CA ILE A 141 38.92 3.08 2.70
C ILE A 141 39.58 2.98 1.32
N LEU A 142 39.04 2.11 0.45
CA LEU A 142 39.62 1.88 -0.87
C LEU A 142 39.41 3.04 -1.85
N SER A 143 38.33 3.82 -1.67
CA SER A 143 37.99 4.96 -2.52
C SER A 143 38.44 6.30 -1.95
N ALA A 144 39.13 6.31 -0.80
CA ALA A 144 39.70 7.54 -0.25
C ALA A 144 40.66 8.13 -1.30
N PRO A 145 40.47 9.41 -1.70
CA PRO A 145 41.37 10.04 -2.64
C PRO A 145 42.78 9.96 -2.05
N LYS A 146 43.73 9.38 -2.79
CA LYS A 146 45.14 9.41 -2.43
C LYS A 146 45.47 10.88 -2.17
N ASP A 147 45.80 11.21 -0.92
CA ASP A 147 46.21 12.56 -0.55
C ASP A 147 47.19 13.05 -1.61
N LYS A 148 46.88 14.21 -2.20
CA LYS A 148 47.82 14.89 -3.07
C LYS A 148 49.10 15.00 -2.26
N ALA A 149 50.16 14.35 -2.74
CA ALA A 149 51.45 14.34 -2.08
C ALA A 149 51.82 15.79 -1.69
N PRO A 150 52.28 16.03 -0.46
CA PRO A 150 52.65 17.37 -0.01
C PRO A 150 53.81 17.85 -0.89
N GLY A 151 53.52 18.67 -1.89
CA GLY A 151 54.49 19.11 -2.88
C GLY A 151 53.94 19.62 -4.22
N GLN A 152 52.66 19.43 -4.54
CA GLN A 152 52.07 20.11 -5.71
C GLN A 152 51.73 21.56 -5.36
N ALA A 153 52.67 22.45 -5.66
CA ALA A 153 52.49 23.89 -5.61
C ALA A 153 51.26 24.33 -6.43
N PRO A 154 50.57 25.42 -6.04
CA PRO A 154 49.49 25.97 -6.85
C PRO A 154 50.09 26.44 -8.18
N GLU A 155 49.70 25.77 -9.26
CA GLU A 155 49.93 26.26 -10.61
C GLU A 155 49.27 27.63 -10.69
N LYS A 156 50.10 28.68 -10.74
CA LYS A 156 49.64 30.05 -10.96
C LYS A 156 48.81 30.00 -12.24
N LEU A 157 47.53 30.34 -12.15
CA LEU A 157 46.78 30.82 -13.31
C LEU A 157 47.57 32.00 -13.86
N ALA A 158 48.36 31.73 -14.90
CA ALA A 158 49.00 32.76 -15.68
C ALA A 158 47.88 33.56 -16.35
N ASP A 159 47.90 34.86 -16.06
CA ASP A 159 47.05 35.88 -16.62
C ASP A 159 46.79 35.69 -18.12
N GLY A 160 45.50 35.65 -18.45
CA GLY A 160 44.99 35.68 -19.82
C GLY A 160 43.74 36.54 -19.93
N GLN A 161 43.62 37.58 -19.09
CA GLN A 161 42.76 38.73 -19.37
C GLN A 161 43.66 39.91 -19.70
N GLN A 162 43.91 40.16 -20.98
CA GLN A 162 44.08 41.52 -21.50
C GLN A 162 43.58 41.60 -22.95
N GLN A 163 42.50 42.39 -23.06
CA GLN A 163 42.08 43.28 -24.16
C GLN A 163 41.64 42.66 -25.50
#